data_AF-A0AAW6E012-F1
#
_entry.id   AF-A0AAW6E012-F1
#
_cell.length_a   1.000
_cell.length_b   1.000
_cell.length_c   1.000
_cell.angle_alpha   90.00
_cell.angle_beta   90.00
_cell.angle_gamma   90.00
#
_symmetry.space_group_name_H-M   'P 1'
#
loop_
_entity.id
_entity.type
_entity.pdbx_description
1 polymer ?
#
loop_
_entity_poly.entity_id
_entity_poly.type
_entity_poly.pdbx_seq_one_letter_code
_entity_poly.pdbx_strand_id
1 'polypeptide(L)'
;MRTKKIKILLISTLCIVVMLIITFLLFKNKLADIFLNDNEKFVKDCVSIIEEDTNRSISIKNIALYRFDYEDTTEYEENDKFANRQIKLFLETDDELYAEFDREISLSESLDLESYCRDYTSYIYLGNTDTLKDYNILDKSDKSDLHYIESDNSNQYNQTAIKTITQHGYEEITDFSLWKIKLFS
;
A
#
# COMPACT_ATOMS: atom_id res chain seq x y z
N MET A 1 49.95 7.19 19.83
CA MET A 1 49.76 7.08 18.36
C MET A 1 48.65 6.10 17.96
N ARG A 2 48.57 4.89 18.53
CA ARG A 2 47.56 3.86 18.19
C ARG A 2 46.10 4.32 18.40
N THR A 3 45.81 4.97 19.53
CA THR A 3 44.49 5.55 19.86
C THR A 3 44.06 6.69 18.93
N LYS A 4 45.00 7.53 18.46
CA LYS A 4 44.70 8.58 17.46
C LYS A 4 44.27 7.96 16.12
N LYS A 5 44.94 6.89 15.67
CA LYS A 5 44.57 6.17 14.42
C LYS A 5 43.20 5.51 14.51
N ILE A 6 42.87 4.89 15.65
CA ILE A 6 41.53 4.29 15.87
C ILE A 6 40.43 5.34 15.86
N LYS A 7 40.64 6.50 16.51
CA LYS A 7 39.68 7.61 16.48
C LYS A 7 39.44 8.14 15.06
N ILE A 8 40.51 8.31 14.27
CA ILE A 8 40.39 8.74 12.87
C ILE A 8 39.62 7.71 12.05
N LEU A 9 39.90 6.42 12.23
CA LEU A 9 39.17 5.35 11.54
C LEU A 9 37.67 5.39 11.86
N LEU A 10 37.31 5.49 13.14
CA LEU A 10 35.91 5.56 13.58
C LEU A 10 35.17 6.78 13.01
N ILE A 11 35.81 7.95 13.02
CA ILE A 11 35.23 9.18 12.43
C ILE A 11 35.03 8.98 10.92
N SER A 12 36.01 8.43 10.23
CA SER A 12 35.90 8.16 8.79
C SER A 12 34.78 7.18 8.47
N THR A 13 34.65 6.10 9.25
CA THR A 13 33.56 5.13 9.09
C THR A 13 32.21 5.79 9.33
N LEU A 14 32.09 6.62 10.37
CA LEU A 14 30.86 7.36 10.65
C LEU A 14 30.49 8.29 9.48
N CYS A 15 31.46 9.05 8.93
CA CYS A 15 31.22 9.92 7.79
C CYS A 15 30.73 9.14 6.55
N ILE A 16 31.30 7.97 6.29
CA ILE A 16 30.88 7.10 5.17
C ILE A 16 29.44 6.61 5.39
N VAL A 17 29.11 6.14 6.59
CA VAL A 17 27.76 5.67 6.92
C VAL A 17 26.73 6.79 6.75
N VAL A 18 27.04 8.00 7.25
CA VAL A 18 26.15 9.16 7.10
C VAL A 18 25.97 9.52 5.62
N MET A 19 27.05 9.53 4.84
CA MET A 19 26.97 9.77 3.39
C MET A 19 26.10 8.73 2.67
N LEU A 20 26.21 7.45 3.04
CA LEU A 20 25.39 6.39 2.48
C LEU A 20 23.91 6.56 2.83
N ILE A 21 23.59 6.94 4.07
CA ILE A 21 22.21 7.22 4.50
C ILE A 21 21.63 8.39 3.70
N ILE A 22 22.37 9.50 3.56
CA ILE A 22 21.91 10.66 2.79
C ILE A 22 21.70 10.29 1.32
N THR A 23 22.63 9.54 0.74
CA THR A 23 22.53 9.06 -0.64
C THR A 23 21.30 8.17 -0.80
N PHE A 24 21.08 7.23 0.11
CA PHE A 24 19.89 6.38 0.12
C PHE A 24 18.60 7.20 0.15
N LEU A 25 18.51 8.20 1.04
CA LEU A 25 17.33 9.08 1.13
C LEU A 25 17.08 9.87 -0.15
N LEU A 26 18.13 10.40 -0.79
CA LEU A 26 18.02 11.18 -2.03
C LEU A 26 17.58 10.33 -3.24
N PHE A 27 17.95 9.05 -3.26
CA PHE A 27 17.62 8.13 -4.35
C PHE A 27 16.49 7.15 -3.98
N LYS A 28 15.85 7.29 -2.81
CA LYS A 28 14.87 6.35 -2.24
C LYS A 28 13.81 5.93 -3.26
N ASN A 29 13.19 6.88 -3.95
CA ASN A 29 12.13 6.60 -4.93
C ASN A 29 12.64 5.82 -6.14
N LYS A 30 13.79 6.20 -6.70
CA LYS A 30 14.40 5.48 -7.84
C LYS A 30 14.87 4.07 -7.44
N LEU A 31 15.32 3.91 -6.20
CA LEU A 31 15.70 2.61 -5.66
C LEU A 31 14.46 1.74 -5.43
N ALA A 32 13.34 2.33 -5.01
CA ALA A 32 12.07 1.62 -4.89
C ALA A 32 11.66 0.99 -6.23
N ASP A 33 11.81 1.72 -7.35
CA ASP A 33 11.48 1.22 -8.68
C ASP A 33 12.29 -0.03 -9.11
N ILE A 34 13.51 -0.16 -8.57
CA ILE A 34 14.44 -1.25 -8.86
C ILE A 34 14.27 -2.43 -7.89
N PHE A 35 14.04 -2.16 -6.60
CA PHE A 35 14.05 -3.17 -5.54
C PHE A 35 12.68 -3.73 -5.18
N LEU A 36 11.62 -2.96 -5.42
CA LEU A 36 10.25 -3.40 -5.17
C LEU A 36 9.75 -4.21 -6.35
N ASN A 37 9.11 -5.34 -6.07
CA ASN A 37 8.29 -6.02 -7.08
C ASN A 37 6.97 -5.25 -7.31
N ASP A 38 6.21 -5.73 -8.27
CA ASP A 38 4.93 -5.16 -8.70
C ASP A 38 3.89 -5.01 -7.58
N ASN A 39 3.74 -6.03 -6.74
CA ASN A 39 2.83 -5.99 -5.58
C ASN A 39 3.32 -4.98 -4.53
N GLU A 40 4.63 -4.96 -4.26
CA GLU A 40 5.25 -4.03 -3.30
C GLU A 40 5.12 -2.57 -3.77
N LYS A 41 5.24 -2.32 -5.09
CA LYS A 41 5.00 -0.99 -5.69
C LYS A 41 3.54 -0.57 -5.51
N PHE A 42 2.61 -1.47 -5.84
CA PHE A 42 1.18 -1.21 -5.65
C PHE A 42 0.85 -0.83 -4.21
N VAL A 43 1.35 -1.59 -3.22
CA VAL A 43 1.10 -1.26 -1.81
C VAL A 43 1.75 0.07 -1.40
N LYS A 44 2.99 0.33 -1.84
CA LYS A 44 3.67 1.61 -1.57
C LYS A 44 2.85 2.80 -2.11
N ASP A 45 2.24 2.65 -3.28
CA ASP A 45 1.46 3.72 -3.87
C ASP A 45 0.11 3.91 -3.15
N CYS A 46 -0.54 2.83 -2.70
CA CYS A 46 -1.69 2.92 -1.79
C CYS A 46 -1.33 3.63 -0.49
N VAL A 47 -0.16 3.34 0.09
CA VAL A 47 0.36 4.05 1.28
C VAL A 47 0.52 5.54 1.02
N SER A 48 1.06 5.90 -0.15
CA SER A 48 1.25 7.30 -0.54
C SER A 48 -0.09 8.04 -0.62
N ILE A 49 -1.16 7.38 -1.09
CA ILE A 49 -2.52 7.94 -1.09
C ILE A 49 -2.99 8.26 0.34
N ILE A 50 -2.80 7.33 1.27
CA ILE A 50 -3.15 7.56 2.68
C ILE A 50 -2.36 8.76 3.22
N GLU A 51 -1.05 8.84 2.95
CA GLU A 51 -0.22 9.95 3.41
C GLU A 51 -0.64 11.30 2.81
N GLU A 52 -1.01 11.33 1.53
CA GLU A 52 -1.56 12.53 0.85
C GLU A 52 -2.93 12.93 1.41
N ASP A 53 -3.80 11.94 1.65
CA ASP A 53 -5.14 12.14 2.21
C ASP A 53 -5.12 12.54 3.66
N THR A 54 -4.09 12.20 4.41
CA THR A 54 -4.02 12.49 5.85
C THR A 54 -3.01 13.60 6.14
N ASN A 55 -2.22 14.00 5.14
CA ASN A 55 -1.11 14.96 5.24
C ASN A 55 -0.14 14.62 6.37
N ARG A 56 0.13 13.33 6.56
CA ARG A 56 1.04 12.80 7.57
C ARG A 56 1.66 11.51 7.08
N SER A 57 2.86 11.20 7.57
CA SER A 57 3.44 9.89 7.31
C SER A 57 2.76 8.82 8.16
N ILE A 58 2.65 7.62 7.61
CA ILE A 58 2.01 6.49 8.29
C ILE A 58 3.01 5.35 8.51
N SER A 59 2.88 4.68 9.66
CA SER A 59 3.58 3.42 9.90
C SER A 59 2.61 2.27 9.72
N ILE A 60 2.95 1.35 8.82
CA ILE A 60 2.12 0.20 8.47
C ILE A 60 2.37 -0.90 9.50
N LYS A 61 1.34 -1.42 10.14
CA LYS A 61 1.42 -2.57 11.03
C LYS A 61 1.32 -3.88 10.26
N ASN A 62 0.31 -3.97 9.40
CA ASN A 62 -0.01 -5.20 8.67
C ASN A 62 -0.58 -4.91 7.27
N ILE A 63 -0.40 -5.88 6.38
CA ILE A 63 -0.90 -5.86 5.00
C ILE A 63 -1.51 -7.23 4.69
N ALA A 64 -2.70 -7.25 4.12
CA ALA A 64 -3.27 -8.44 3.50
C ALA A 64 -3.71 -8.10 2.07
N LEU A 65 -3.18 -8.82 1.09
CA LEU A 65 -3.40 -8.56 -0.34
C LEU A 65 -4.03 -9.78 -0.99
N TYR A 66 -5.10 -9.57 -1.73
CA TYR A 66 -5.90 -10.63 -2.33
C TYR A 66 -6.19 -10.36 -3.79
N ARG A 67 -6.32 -11.44 -4.56
CA ARG A 67 -6.61 -11.42 -5.99
C ARG A 67 -7.77 -12.36 -6.33
N PHE A 68 -8.62 -11.93 -7.23
CA PHE A 68 -9.63 -12.78 -7.87
C PHE A 68 -9.63 -12.54 -9.37
N ASP A 69 -9.38 -13.60 -10.14
CA ASP A 69 -9.40 -13.56 -11.60
C ASP A 69 -10.72 -14.14 -12.09
N TYR A 70 -11.44 -13.43 -12.96
CA TYR A 70 -12.71 -13.87 -13.53
C TYR A 70 -12.83 -13.48 -15.00
N GLU A 71 -13.75 -14.12 -15.72
CA GLU A 71 -14.12 -13.73 -17.08
C GLU A 71 -15.44 -12.97 -17.02
N ASP A 72 -15.47 -11.75 -17.55
CA ASP A 72 -16.73 -11.05 -17.76
C ASP A 72 -17.45 -11.71 -18.95
N THR A 73 -18.64 -12.22 -18.69
CA THR A 73 -19.51 -12.87 -19.69
C THR A 73 -20.76 -12.05 -19.97
N THR A 74 -20.89 -10.89 -19.32
CA THR A 74 -22.03 -10.00 -19.45
C THR A 74 -21.81 -9.04 -20.61
N GLU A 75 -22.50 -9.34 -21.71
CA GLU A 75 -22.79 -8.45 -22.83
C GLU A 75 -21.64 -8.10 -23.78
N TYR A 76 -21.28 -8.99 -24.71
CA TYR A 76 -21.15 -8.64 -26.14
C TYR A 76 -21.28 -9.92 -26.99
N GLU A 77 -21.84 -9.76 -28.18
CA GLU A 77 -22.05 -10.82 -29.17
C GLU A 77 -20.79 -11.67 -29.36
N GLU A 78 -20.97 -13.00 -29.39
CA GLU A 78 -20.01 -14.05 -29.73
C GLU A 78 -18.56 -13.61 -30.04
N ASN A 79 -17.68 -13.59 -29.02
CA ASN A 79 -16.29 -14.09 -29.00
C ASN A 79 -15.30 -13.30 -28.11
N ASP A 80 -15.66 -12.15 -27.56
CA ASP A 80 -14.74 -11.35 -26.73
C ASP A 80 -14.93 -11.65 -25.23
N LYS A 81 -14.24 -12.68 -24.74
CA LYS A 81 -14.08 -12.92 -23.30
C LYS A 81 -13.07 -11.94 -22.74
N PHE A 82 -13.50 -10.99 -21.91
CA PHE A 82 -12.61 -10.13 -21.16
C PHE A 82 -12.23 -10.83 -19.85
N ALA A 83 -10.99 -11.27 -19.75
CA ALA A 83 -10.46 -11.74 -18.49
C ALA A 83 -10.12 -10.51 -17.63
N ASN A 84 -10.65 -10.46 -16.42
CA ASN A 84 -10.45 -9.39 -15.46
C ASN A 84 -9.80 -9.93 -14.20
N ARG A 85 -9.12 -9.03 -13.50
CA ARG A 85 -8.49 -9.28 -12.21
C ARG A 85 -8.93 -8.22 -11.23
N GLN A 86 -9.55 -8.64 -10.14
CA GLN A 86 -9.78 -7.80 -8.96
C GLN A 86 -8.67 -8.00 -7.94
N ILE A 87 -8.19 -6.89 -7.39
CA ILE A 87 -7.18 -6.83 -6.34
C ILE A 87 -7.78 -6.07 -5.17
N LYS A 88 -7.77 -6.72 -3.99
CA LYS A 88 -8.18 -6.11 -2.73
C LYS A 88 -7.01 -6.04 -1.77
N LEU A 89 -6.73 -4.84 -1.27
CA LEU A 89 -5.68 -4.59 -0.28
C LEU A 89 -6.31 -4.11 1.01
N PHE A 90 -5.98 -4.77 2.12
CA PHE A 90 -6.30 -4.35 3.47
C PHE A 90 -5.01 -3.94 4.17
N LEU A 91 -4.96 -2.68 4.60
CA LEU A 91 -3.82 -2.10 5.29
C LEU A 91 -4.24 -1.72 6.72
N GLU A 92 -3.43 -2.10 7.70
CA GLU A 92 -3.57 -1.67 9.09
C GLU A 92 -2.37 -0.83 9.47
N THR A 93 -2.58 0.36 10.03
CA THR A 93 -1.52 1.20 10.58
C THR A 93 -1.23 0.85 12.05
N ASP A 94 -0.09 1.31 12.56
CA ASP A 94 0.26 1.15 13.98
C ASP A 94 -0.71 1.91 14.91
N ASP A 95 -1.37 2.96 14.40
CA ASP A 95 -2.35 3.77 15.14
C ASP A 95 -3.80 3.25 14.96
N GLU A 96 -3.95 2.00 14.48
CA GLU A 96 -5.25 1.32 14.30
C GLU A 96 -6.19 1.97 13.28
N LEU A 97 -5.63 2.75 12.33
CA LEU A 97 -6.36 3.10 11.11
C LEU A 97 -6.31 1.90 10.16
N TYR A 98 -7.46 1.53 9.63
CA TYR A 98 -7.59 0.53 8.58
C TYR A 98 -7.94 1.21 7.27
N ALA A 99 -7.36 0.73 6.17
CA ALA A 99 -7.70 1.17 4.83
C ALA A 99 -7.93 -0.05 3.94
N GLU A 100 -9.05 -0.05 3.21
CA GLU A 100 -9.35 -1.04 2.18
C GLU A 100 -9.25 -0.35 0.82
N PHE A 101 -8.49 -0.94 -0.10
CA PHE A 101 -8.39 -0.51 -1.49
C PHE A 101 -8.92 -1.62 -2.41
N ASP A 102 -9.68 -1.22 -3.42
CA ASP A 102 -10.19 -2.10 -4.46
C ASP A 102 -9.75 -1.59 -5.84
N ARG A 103 -9.25 -2.52 -6.66
CA ARG A 103 -8.81 -2.26 -8.02
C ARG A 103 -9.24 -3.39 -8.94
N GLU A 104 -9.79 -3.02 -10.08
CA GLU A 104 -10.07 -3.93 -11.19
C GLU A 104 -9.11 -3.64 -12.36
N ILE A 105 -8.59 -4.71 -12.98
CA ILE A 105 -7.64 -4.64 -14.09
C ILE A 105 -8.13 -5.58 -15.19
N SER A 106 -8.28 -5.06 -16.40
CA SER A 106 -8.50 -5.91 -17.59
C SER A 106 -7.19 -6.59 -18.00
N LEU A 107 -7.24 -7.90 -18.25
CA LEU A 107 -6.12 -8.73 -18.68
C LEU A 107 -5.99 -8.81 -20.21
N SER A 108 -6.93 -8.21 -20.97
CA SER A 108 -6.89 -8.22 -22.44
C SER A 108 -5.97 -7.16 -23.04
N GLU A 109 -5.55 -6.16 -22.25
CA GLU A 109 -4.57 -5.16 -22.65
C GLU A 109 -3.19 -5.61 -22.16
N SER A 110 -2.18 -5.57 -23.03
CA SER A 110 -0.82 -6.00 -22.72
C SER A 110 -0.34 -5.37 -21.41
N LEU A 111 -0.02 -6.23 -20.44
CA LEU A 111 0.55 -5.90 -19.13
C LEU A 111 1.93 -5.23 -19.27
N ASP A 112 1.98 -4.00 -19.76
CA ASP A 112 2.91 -3.02 -19.18
C ASP A 112 2.27 -2.60 -17.86
N LEU A 113 2.53 -3.45 -16.88
CA LEU A 113 2.25 -3.24 -15.47
C LEU A 113 2.66 -1.81 -15.03
N GLU A 114 3.58 -1.13 -15.73
CA GLU A 114 3.96 0.28 -15.56
C GLU A 114 2.81 1.32 -15.53
N SER A 115 1.58 1.00 -15.97
CA SER A 115 0.39 1.84 -15.73
C SER A 115 -0.15 1.64 -14.30
N TYR A 116 0.68 1.95 -13.30
CA TYR A 116 0.47 1.36 -11.97
C TYR A 116 -0.62 1.98 -11.11
N CYS A 117 -1.06 3.24 -11.27
CA CYS A 117 -1.71 3.90 -10.12
C CYS A 117 -2.70 5.05 -10.36
N ARG A 118 -3.33 5.22 -11.53
CA ARG A 118 -4.30 6.33 -11.68
C ARG A 118 -5.77 5.96 -11.84
N ASP A 119 -6.07 4.69 -12.06
CA ASP A 119 -7.46 4.23 -12.20
C ASP A 119 -7.84 3.33 -11.02
N TYR A 120 -7.92 3.93 -9.82
CA TYR A 120 -8.50 3.24 -8.66
C TYR A 120 -10.01 3.19 -8.78
N THR A 121 -10.61 2.06 -8.40
CA THR A 121 -12.06 1.89 -8.43
C THR A 121 -12.70 2.43 -7.16
N SER A 122 -12.10 2.19 -5.99
CA SER A 122 -12.53 2.77 -4.70
C SER A 122 -11.55 2.48 -3.57
N TYR A 123 -11.55 3.30 -2.51
CA TYR A 123 -10.94 2.96 -1.22
C TYR A 123 -11.75 3.55 -0.07
N ILE A 124 -11.62 2.96 1.11
CA ILE A 124 -12.37 3.32 2.32
C ILE A 124 -11.48 3.25 3.57
N TYR A 125 -11.63 4.24 4.45
CA TYR A 125 -10.97 4.29 5.75
C TYR A 125 -11.86 3.74 6.86
N LEU A 126 -11.30 3.01 7.81
CA LEU A 126 -12.03 2.52 8.97
C LEU A 126 -11.24 2.76 10.25
N GLY A 127 -11.90 3.30 11.27
CA GLY A 127 -11.28 3.64 12.54
C GLY A 127 -12.33 4.10 13.54
N ASN A 128 -11.96 4.16 14.81
CA ASN A 128 -12.79 4.83 15.79
C ASN A 128 -12.79 6.36 15.52
N THR A 129 -13.69 7.09 16.17
CA THR A 129 -13.83 8.54 15.97
C THR A 129 -12.52 9.30 16.20
N ASP A 130 -11.77 8.92 17.24
CA ASP A 130 -10.54 9.62 17.64
C ASP A 130 -9.43 9.38 16.61
N THR A 131 -9.22 8.14 16.17
CA THR A 131 -8.29 7.79 15.09
C THR A 131 -8.65 8.52 13.80
N LEU A 132 -9.92 8.54 13.38
CA LEU A 132 -10.33 9.22 12.15
C LEU A 132 -10.13 10.75 12.24
N LYS A 133 -10.30 11.35 13.42
CA LYS A 133 -9.96 12.77 13.65
C LYS A 133 -8.47 13.02 13.64
N ASP A 134 -7.68 12.18 14.30
CA ASP A 134 -6.23 12.30 14.37
C ASP A 134 -5.55 12.14 12.99
N TYR A 135 -6.21 11.43 12.08
CA TYR A 135 -5.81 11.31 10.68
C TYR A 135 -6.44 12.37 9.76
N ASN A 136 -7.20 13.32 10.32
CA ASN A 136 -7.86 14.40 9.57
C ASN A 136 -8.80 13.89 8.46
N ILE A 137 -9.41 12.71 8.68
CA ILE A 137 -10.32 12.06 7.73
C ILE A 137 -11.73 12.66 7.87
N LEU A 138 -12.21 12.89 9.09
CA LEU A 138 -13.55 13.44 9.34
C LEU A 138 -13.70 14.89 8.84
N ASP A 139 -12.64 15.68 8.97
CA ASP A 139 -12.62 17.10 8.57
C ASP A 139 -12.46 17.29 7.04
N LYS A 140 -12.22 16.20 6.29
CA LYS A 140 -12.09 16.18 4.83
C LYS A 140 -13.38 15.81 4.09
N SER A 141 -14.54 16.03 4.72
CA SER A 141 -15.88 15.76 4.15
C SER A 141 -16.16 16.41 2.79
N ASP A 142 -15.34 17.37 2.36
CA ASP A 142 -15.45 18.05 1.07
C ASP A 142 -14.76 17.31 -0.10
N LYS A 143 -13.99 16.24 0.15
CA LYS A 143 -13.52 15.34 -0.91
C LYS A 143 -14.62 14.32 -1.20
N SER A 144 -15.30 14.45 -2.34
CA SER A 144 -16.40 13.57 -2.78
C SER A 144 -16.05 12.07 -2.82
N ASP A 145 -14.76 11.75 -2.87
CA ASP A 145 -14.25 10.40 -3.12
C ASP A 145 -13.68 9.73 -1.84
N LEU A 146 -13.71 10.42 -0.71
CA LEU A 146 -13.15 9.93 0.55
C LEU A 146 -14.24 9.24 1.38
N HIS A 147 -14.26 7.90 1.32
CA HIS A 147 -15.20 7.09 2.09
C HIS A 147 -14.58 6.70 3.44
N TYR A 148 -15.39 6.72 4.50
CA TYR A 148 -14.98 6.19 5.80
C TYR A 148 -16.11 5.48 6.54
N ILE A 149 -15.74 4.60 7.46
CA ILE A 149 -16.62 3.94 8.43
C ILE A 149 -16.07 4.21 9.83
N GLU A 150 -16.86 4.90 10.64
CA GLU A 150 -16.59 5.06 12.06
C GLU A 150 -17.00 3.79 12.81
N SER A 151 -16.04 3.13 13.47
CA SER A 151 -16.27 1.89 14.21
C SER A 151 -15.22 1.70 15.30
N ASP A 152 -15.67 1.39 16.52
CA ASP A 152 -14.79 0.98 17.62
C ASP A 152 -14.20 -0.43 17.41
N ASN A 153 -14.71 -1.18 16.43
CA ASN A 153 -14.34 -2.57 16.15
C ASN A 153 -13.82 -2.75 14.72
N SER A 154 -13.04 -1.79 14.20
CA SER A 154 -12.51 -1.83 12.83
C SER A 154 -11.71 -3.11 12.51
N ASN A 155 -11.00 -3.67 13.49
CA ASN A 155 -10.32 -4.97 13.34
C ASN A 155 -11.30 -6.11 13.01
N GLN A 156 -12.41 -6.21 13.72
CA GLN A 156 -13.41 -7.25 13.49
C GLN A 156 -14.11 -7.08 12.13
N TYR A 157 -14.37 -5.83 11.73
CA TYR A 157 -14.87 -5.53 10.40
C TYR A 157 -13.90 -6.05 9.33
N ASN A 158 -12.62 -5.70 9.45
CA ASN A 158 -11.57 -6.09 8.51
C ASN A 158 -11.43 -7.63 8.41
N GLN A 159 -11.40 -8.33 9.55
CA GLN A 159 -11.38 -9.80 9.58
C GLN A 159 -12.60 -10.42 8.90
N THR A 160 -13.78 -9.80 9.06
CA THR A 160 -15.02 -10.27 8.42
C THR A 160 -14.99 -10.03 6.92
N ALA A 161 -14.49 -8.88 6.47
CA ALA A 161 -14.31 -8.56 5.05
C ALA A 161 -13.35 -9.55 4.38
N ILE A 162 -12.18 -9.78 4.97
CA ILE A 162 -11.19 -10.77 4.52
C ILE A 162 -11.82 -12.16 4.42
N LYS A 163 -12.49 -12.61 5.49
CA LYS A 163 -13.16 -13.93 5.48
C LYS A 163 -14.19 -14.04 4.35
N THR A 164 -14.95 -12.98 4.11
CA THR A 164 -15.99 -12.95 3.08
C THR A 164 -15.36 -13.09 1.70
N ILE A 165 -14.34 -12.30 1.36
CA ILE A 165 -13.71 -12.37 0.04
C ILE A 165 -13.01 -13.71 -0.19
N THR A 166 -12.40 -14.30 0.83
CA THR A 166 -11.80 -15.65 0.71
C THR A 166 -12.87 -16.70 0.42
N GLN A 167 -14.07 -16.58 1.01
CA GLN A 167 -15.21 -17.45 0.67
C GLN A 167 -15.71 -17.24 -0.76
N HIS A 168 -15.54 -16.04 -1.32
CA HIS A 168 -15.82 -15.74 -2.72
C HIS A 168 -14.71 -16.19 -3.70
N GLY A 169 -13.65 -16.83 -3.20
CA GLY A 169 -12.60 -17.42 -4.04
C GLY A 169 -11.40 -16.51 -4.29
N TYR A 170 -11.27 -15.40 -3.57
CA TYR A 170 -10.04 -14.60 -3.63
C TYR A 170 -8.86 -15.38 -3.05
N GLU A 171 -7.74 -15.36 -3.77
CA GLU A 171 -6.47 -15.94 -3.37
C GLU A 171 -5.58 -14.88 -2.69
N GLU A 172 -4.94 -15.25 -1.59
CA GLU A 172 -3.95 -14.40 -0.94
C GLU A 172 -2.67 -14.30 -1.78
N ILE A 173 -2.20 -13.08 -2.02
CA ILE A 173 -0.90 -12.82 -2.62
C ILE A 173 0.11 -12.73 -1.47
N THR A 174 1.11 -13.60 -1.45
CA THR A 174 2.16 -13.59 -0.42
C THR A 174 3.52 -13.13 -0.94
N ASP A 175 3.64 -12.83 -2.24
CA ASP A 175 4.88 -12.39 -2.87
C ASP A 175 5.08 -10.87 -2.70
N PHE A 176 5.28 -10.46 -1.44
CA PHE A 176 5.69 -9.10 -1.08
C PHE A 176 6.41 -9.11 0.28
N SER A 177 7.17 -8.05 0.55
CA SER A 177 7.87 -7.87 1.82
C SER A 177 7.45 -6.59 2.53
N LEU A 178 6.80 -6.74 3.70
CA LEU A 178 6.42 -5.62 4.55
C LEU A 178 7.63 -4.74 4.94
N TRP A 179 8.80 -5.33 5.20
CA TRP A 179 9.98 -4.53 5.58
C TRP A 179 10.49 -3.68 4.42
N LYS A 180 10.39 -4.18 3.18
CA LYS A 180 10.77 -3.38 2.01
C LYS A 180 9.79 -2.24 1.81
N ILE A 181 8.49 -2.53 1.92
CA ILE A 181 7.44 -1.52 1.81
C ILE A 181 7.69 -0.42 2.86
N LYS A 182 7.88 -0.76 4.15
CA LYS A 182 8.23 0.22 5.20
C LYS A 182 9.51 1.01 4.92
N LEU A 183 10.52 0.38 4.30
CA LEU A 183 11.78 1.04 3.99
C LEU A 183 11.63 2.06 2.84
N PHE A 184 10.73 1.80 1.90
CA PHE A 184 10.55 2.60 0.68
C PHE A 184 9.29 3.48 0.66
N SER A 185 8.37 3.29 1.61
CA SER A 185 7.26 4.22 1.93
C SER A 185 7.82 5.40 2.70
#